data_AF-E0U738-F1
#
_entry.id   AF-E0U738-F1
#
_cell.length_a   1.000
_cell.length_b   1.000
_cell.length_c   1.000
_cell.angle_alpha   90.00
_cell.angle_beta   90.00
_cell.angle_gamma   90.00
#
_symmetry.space_group_name_H-M   'P 1'
#
loop_
_entity.id
_entity.type
_entity.pdbx_description
1 polymer ?
#
loop_
_entity_poly.entity_id
_entity_poly.type
_entity_poly.pdbx_seq_one_letter_code
_entity_poly.pdbx_strand_id
1 'polypeptide(L)'
;MKNAQLIILLIYLSLFDIKPSLSLTTFLPITTSKEISTISPPANSPETDNNLTFAEGSIKVIDGQICLNEVLQNELDRQIEEAKQELNRLRETLALDFTEELGFAYFHQGQNRWRLRFTYGGLLLKTSAKISLPTEQIFRLKEVFDHTEWIEVKGIKYKTTGSMRQLGPILHEE
;
A
#
# COMPACT_ATOMS: atom_id res chain seq x y z
N MET A 1 -17.04 21.38 -8.47
CA MET A 1 -16.45 20.01 -8.43
C MET A 1 -15.28 19.76 -9.41
N LYS A 2 -14.82 20.73 -10.22
CA LYS A 2 -13.70 20.51 -11.17
C LYS A 2 -12.30 20.85 -10.63
N ASN A 3 -12.19 21.47 -9.45
CA ASN A 3 -10.91 21.97 -8.93
C ASN A 3 -10.15 20.95 -8.06
N ALA A 4 -10.82 19.97 -7.47
CA ALA A 4 -10.18 18.98 -6.59
C ALA A 4 -9.30 17.97 -7.36
N GLN A 5 -9.72 17.59 -8.58
CA GLN A 5 -8.93 16.67 -9.42
C GLN A 5 -7.66 17.33 -9.97
N LEU A 6 -7.67 18.64 -10.21
CA LEU A 6 -6.50 19.38 -10.69
C LEU A 6 -5.42 19.51 -9.61
N ILE A 7 -5.81 19.64 -8.34
CA ILE A 7 -4.88 19.81 -7.21
C ILE A 7 -4.21 18.48 -6.85
N ILE A 8 -4.94 17.36 -6.88
CA ILE A 8 -4.35 16.03 -6.68
C ILE A 8 -3.33 15.72 -7.79
N LEU A 9 -3.60 16.12 -9.03
CA LEU A 9 -2.66 15.98 -10.14
C LEU A 9 -1.41 16.86 -9.98
N LEU A 10 -1.57 18.09 -9.47
CA LEU A 10 -0.45 19.03 -9.24
C LEU A 10 0.48 18.58 -8.10
N ILE A 11 -0.05 17.98 -7.03
CA ILE A 11 0.76 17.38 -5.96
C ILE A 11 1.52 16.15 -6.48
N TYR A 12 0.91 15.37 -7.37
CA TYR A 12 1.55 14.23 -8.02
C TYR A 12 2.71 14.66 -8.94
N LEU A 13 2.56 15.78 -9.64
CA LEU A 13 3.57 16.32 -10.57
C LEU A 13 4.71 17.06 -9.86
N SER A 14 4.48 17.70 -8.71
CA SER A 14 5.57 18.37 -7.98
C SER A 14 6.55 17.40 -7.29
N LEU A 15 6.19 16.11 -7.20
CA LEU A 15 7.02 15.05 -6.62
C LEU A 15 7.88 14.33 -7.65
N PHE A 16 7.67 14.57 -8.95
CA PHE A 16 8.45 13.96 -10.02
C PHE A 16 8.77 14.99 -11.10
N ASP A 17 10.06 15.26 -11.29
CA ASP A 17 10.62 16.12 -12.34
C ASP A 17 10.40 15.50 -13.75
N ILE A 18 9.16 15.41 -14.19
CA ILE A 18 8.78 14.76 -15.46
C ILE A 18 8.43 15.85 -16.47
N LYS A 19 9.35 16.10 -17.41
CA LYS A 19 9.01 16.74 -18.68
C LYS A 19 8.10 15.80 -19.49
N PRO A 20 6.98 16.27 -20.06
CA PRO A 20 6.14 15.43 -20.89
C PRO A 20 6.76 15.30 -22.30
N SER A 21 7.16 14.10 -22.70
CA SER A 21 7.28 13.74 -24.12
C SER A 21 6.04 12.95 -24.53
N LEU A 22 5.20 13.57 -25.36
CA LEU A 22 4.08 12.91 -26.02
C LEU A 22 4.60 12.20 -27.27
N SER A 23 4.38 10.90 -27.37
CA SER A 23 4.36 10.20 -28.67
C SER A 23 3.10 9.34 -28.74
N LEU A 24 2.25 9.68 -29.70
CA LEU A 24 1.06 8.95 -30.10
C LEU A 24 1.46 7.89 -31.13
N THR A 25 1.35 6.61 -30.77
CA THR A 25 1.44 5.51 -31.75
C THR A 25 0.17 4.67 -31.74
N THR A 26 -0.61 4.94 -32.79
CA THR A 26 -1.43 4.07 -33.65
C THR A 26 -1.86 2.70 -33.11
N PHE A 27 -3.19 2.53 -32.98
CA PHE A 27 -3.87 1.24 -32.83
C PHE A 27 -3.87 0.47 -34.16
N LEU A 28 -3.63 -0.85 -34.09
CA LEU A 28 -4.03 -1.81 -35.12
C LEU A 28 -5.01 -2.82 -34.52
N PRO A 29 -6.09 -3.21 -35.24
CA PRO A 29 -7.04 -4.20 -34.76
C PRO A 29 -6.55 -5.62 -35.10
N ILE A 30 -6.69 -6.55 -34.17
CA ILE A 30 -6.57 -7.99 -34.44
C ILE A 30 -7.92 -8.65 -34.18
N THR A 31 -8.44 -9.26 -35.23
CA THR A 31 -9.65 -10.09 -35.28
C THR A 31 -9.36 -11.56 -34.92
N THR A 32 -10.21 -12.08 -34.04
CA THR A 32 -10.77 -13.46 -33.98
C THR A 32 -9.83 -14.64 -33.73
N SER A 33 -10.00 -15.34 -32.60
CA SER A 33 -10.73 -16.62 -32.56
C SER A 33 -10.85 -17.20 -31.15
N LYS A 34 -11.96 -17.90 -30.99
CA LYS A 34 -12.58 -18.39 -29.77
C LYS A 34 -12.14 -19.84 -29.58
N GLU A 35 -11.32 -20.13 -28.58
CA GLU A 35 -11.20 -21.47 -27.99
C GLU A 35 -11.36 -21.34 -26.47
N ILE A 36 -12.52 -21.78 -25.99
CA ILE A 36 -12.81 -21.91 -24.57
C ILE A 36 -12.31 -23.29 -24.18
N SER A 37 -11.10 -23.36 -23.66
CA SER A 37 -10.65 -24.49 -22.85
C SER A 37 -11.06 -24.21 -21.41
N THR A 38 -12.11 -24.89 -20.95
CA THR A 38 -12.52 -24.97 -19.54
C THR A 38 -11.40 -25.63 -18.74
N ILE A 39 -10.52 -24.82 -18.17
CA ILE A 39 -9.59 -25.24 -17.12
C ILE A 39 -10.32 -24.99 -15.80
N SER A 40 -10.79 -26.06 -15.16
CA SER A 40 -11.25 -26.02 -13.77
C SER A 40 -10.12 -25.42 -12.92
N PRO A 41 -10.40 -24.43 -12.05
CA PRO A 41 -9.38 -23.96 -11.12
C PRO A 41 -8.98 -25.13 -10.20
N PRO A 42 -7.68 -25.36 -9.95
CA PRO A 42 -7.27 -26.31 -8.94
C PRO A 42 -7.84 -25.87 -7.59
N ALA A 43 -8.67 -26.73 -7.00
CA ALA A 43 -9.18 -26.60 -5.65
C ALA A 43 -8.05 -26.86 -4.65
N ASN A 44 -7.16 -25.90 -4.49
CA ASN A 44 -6.28 -25.79 -3.34
C ASN A 44 -6.52 -24.38 -2.78
N SER A 45 -7.53 -24.24 -1.93
CA SER A 45 -7.53 -23.15 -0.96
C SER A 45 -6.20 -23.27 -0.20
N PRO A 46 -5.34 -22.24 -0.20
CA PRO A 46 -4.21 -22.27 0.70
C PRO A 46 -4.79 -22.38 2.10
N GLU A 47 -4.39 -23.40 2.86
CA GLU A 47 -4.55 -23.37 4.31
C GLU A 47 -3.97 -22.03 4.75
N THR A 48 -4.82 -21.15 5.26
CA THR A 48 -4.38 -19.87 5.83
C THR A 48 -3.50 -20.24 7.01
N ASP A 49 -2.19 -20.27 6.78
CA ASP A 49 -1.22 -20.49 7.83
C ASP A 49 -1.37 -19.31 8.78
N ASN A 50 -2.08 -19.53 9.88
CA ASN A 50 -2.57 -18.46 10.77
C ASN A 50 -1.41 -17.78 11.53
N ASN A 51 -0.16 -18.17 11.28
CA ASN A 51 1.03 -17.62 11.91
C ASN A 51 2.14 -17.32 10.89
N LEU A 52 2.03 -16.20 10.19
CA LEU A 52 3.04 -15.73 9.24
C LEU A 52 3.93 -14.67 9.88
N THR A 53 5.23 -14.70 9.57
CA THR A 53 6.17 -13.66 10.02
C THR A 53 6.85 -13.02 8.82
N PHE A 54 6.88 -11.70 8.81
CA PHE A 54 7.49 -10.87 7.78
C PHE A 54 8.55 -9.96 8.40
N ALA A 55 9.47 -9.45 7.57
CA ALA A 55 10.43 -8.42 7.96
C ALA A 55 11.19 -8.75 9.26
N GLU A 56 11.75 -9.97 9.33
CA GLU A 56 12.53 -10.44 10.48
C GLU A 56 11.79 -10.35 11.83
N GLY A 57 10.45 -10.52 11.82
CA GLY A 57 9.65 -10.48 13.05
C GLY A 57 9.02 -9.13 13.36
N SER A 58 9.27 -8.11 12.53
CA SER A 58 8.69 -6.77 12.72
C SER A 58 7.17 -6.74 12.48
N ILE A 59 6.69 -7.61 11.58
CA ILE A 59 5.27 -7.79 11.27
C ILE A 59 4.97 -9.29 11.39
N LYS A 60 3.98 -9.63 12.20
CA LYS A 60 3.45 -10.99 12.33
C LYS A 60 1.97 -10.97 11.99
N VAL A 61 1.48 -12.07 11.47
CA VAL A 61 0.05 -12.31 11.30
C VAL A 61 -0.30 -13.44 12.24
N ILE A 62 -1.16 -13.17 13.21
CA ILE A 62 -1.63 -14.15 14.19
C ILE A 62 -3.15 -14.16 14.12
N ASP A 63 -3.74 -15.30 13.79
CA ASP A 63 -5.19 -15.47 13.66
C ASP A 63 -5.84 -14.43 12.72
N GLY A 64 -5.18 -14.16 11.59
CA GLY A 64 -5.61 -13.19 10.59
C GLY A 64 -5.44 -11.72 10.97
N GLN A 65 -4.82 -11.43 12.13
CA GLN A 65 -4.55 -10.06 12.59
C GLN A 65 -3.08 -9.71 12.42
N ILE A 66 -2.82 -8.49 11.98
CA ILE A 66 -1.45 -7.97 11.89
C ILE A 66 -1.00 -7.46 13.26
N CYS A 67 0.02 -8.11 13.79
CA CYS A 67 0.72 -7.74 15.01
C CYS A 67 2.08 -7.12 14.67
N LEU A 68 2.41 -6.01 15.33
CA LEU A 68 3.66 -5.29 15.13
C LEU A 68 4.56 -5.45 16.35
N ASN A 69 5.88 -5.51 16.16
CA ASN A 69 6.80 -5.52 17.29
C ASN A 69 6.77 -4.19 18.07
N GLU A 70 7.23 -4.20 19.32
CA GLU A 70 7.13 -3.04 20.21
C GLU A 70 7.86 -1.80 19.66
N VAL A 71 9.03 -1.98 19.05
CA VAL A 71 9.82 -0.90 18.46
C VAL A 71 9.02 -0.17 17.37
N LEU A 72 8.40 -0.93 16.47
CA LEU A 72 7.60 -0.37 15.38
C LEU A 72 6.30 0.24 15.89
N GLN A 73 5.67 -0.35 16.91
CA GLN A 73 4.48 0.26 17.55
C GLN A 73 4.80 1.62 18.18
N ASN A 74 5.89 1.73 18.93
CA ASN A 74 6.31 3.01 19.55
C ASN A 74 6.60 4.08 18.49
N GLU A 75 7.23 3.68 17.37
CA GLU A 75 7.50 4.61 16.28
C GLU A 75 6.22 5.05 15.55
N LEU A 76 5.31 4.11 15.28
CA LEU A 76 4.05 4.41 14.62
C LEU A 76 3.16 5.30 15.47
N ASP A 77 3.08 5.09 16.77
CA ASP A 77 2.32 5.94 17.69
C ASP A 77 2.73 7.41 17.54
N ARG A 78 4.04 7.70 17.62
CA ARG A 78 4.57 9.05 17.38
C ARG A 78 4.24 9.57 15.98
N GLN A 79 4.42 8.76 14.94
CA GLN A 79 4.17 9.16 13.56
C GLN A 79 2.70 9.39 13.24
N ILE A 80 1.79 8.65 13.87
CA ILE A 80 0.35 8.82 13.73
C ILE A 80 -0.08 10.15 14.36
N GLU A 81 0.44 10.51 15.54
CA GLU A 81 0.13 11.81 16.15
C GLU A 81 0.64 12.99 15.30
N GLU A 82 1.84 12.89 14.75
CA GLU A 82 2.35 13.88 13.78
C GLU A 82 1.46 13.96 12.53
N ALA A 83 1.02 12.82 12.00
CA ALA A 83 0.13 12.77 10.85
C ALA A 83 -1.26 13.36 11.15
N LYS A 84 -1.83 13.12 12.34
CA LYS A 84 -3.10 13.72 12.77
C LYS A 84 -3.02 15.24 12.79
N GLN A 85 -1.94 15.80 13.33
CA GLN A 85 -1.73 17.25 13.36
C GLN A 85 -1.67 17.83 11.95
N GLU A 86 -0.93 17.18 11.04
CA GLU A 86 -0.83 17.63 9.65
C GLU A 86 -2.15 17.48 8.89
N LEU A 87 -2.88 16.38 9.09
CA LEU A 87 -4.21 16.19 8.50
C LEU A 87 -5.19 17.26 8.99
N ASN A 88 -5.18 17.61 10.28
CA ASN A 88 -6.03 18.69 10.80
C ASN A 88 -5.68 20.05 10.19
N ARG A 89 -4.38 20.38 10.07
CA ARG A 89 -3.92 21.59 9.38
C ARG A 89 -4.40 21.63 7.92
N LEU A 90 -4.35 20.49 7.23
CA LEU A 90 -4.84 20.36 5.85
C LEU A 90 -6.38 20.44 5.76
N ARG A 91 -7.13 19.88 6.72
CA ARG A 91 -8.59 20.01 6.82
C ARG A 91 -8.99 21.48 6.90
N GLU A 92 -8.35 22.25 7.77
CA GLU A 92 -8.61 23.67 7.95
C GLU A 92 -8.24 24.49 6.70
N THR A 93 -7.14 24.13 6.02
CA THR A 93 -6.63 24.88 4.86
C THR A 93 -7.41 24.58 3.57
N LEU A 94 -7.77 23.30 3.35
CA LEU A 94 -8.30 22.81 2.07
C LEU A 94 -9.78 22.44 2.12
N ALA A 95 -10.41 22.44 3.31
CA ALA A 95 -11.77 21.97 3.53
C ALA A 95 -12.01 20.55 2.95
N LEU A 96 -11.00 19.68 3.08
CA LEU A 96 -11.04 18.29 2.65
C LEU A 96 -11.25 17.38 3.85
N ASP A 97 -12.13 16.40 3.72
CA ASP A 97 -12.25 15.32 4.69
C ASP A 97 -11.23 14.22 4.38
N PHE A 98 -10.34 13.97 5.35
CA PHE A 98 -9.39 12.87 5.31
C PHE A 98 -9.88 11.73 6.17
N THR A 99 -9.71 10.50 5.68
CA THR A 99 -9.96 9.27 6.45
C THR A 99 -8.90 9.09 7.53
N GLU A 100 -9.26 8.47 8.65
CA GLU A 100 -8.31 8.15 9.74
C GLU A 100 -7.96 6.66 9.73
N GLU A 101 -7.58 6.17 8.55
CA GLU A 101 -7.27 4.77 8.30
C GLU A 101 -5.76 4.53 8.23
N LEU A 102 -5.30 3.41 8.79
CA LEU A 102 -3.93 2.94 8.70
C LEU A 102 -3.76 2.03 7.47
N GLY A 103 -2.69 2.21 6.72
CA GLY A 103 -2.47 1.48 5.48
C GLY A 103 -1.04 1.04 5.30
N PHE A 104 -0.84 0.18 4.29
CA PHE A 104 0.48 -0.10 3.75
C PHE A 104 0.63 0.45 2.34
N ALA A 105 1.78 1.06 2.11
CA ALA A 105 2.29 1.38 0.79
C ALA A 105 3.53 0.53 0.50
N TYR A 106 3.69 0.09 -0.74
CA TYR A 106 4.86 -0.65 -1.17
C TYR A 106 5.42 -0.11 -2.49
N PHE A 107 6.73 -0.15 -2.64
CA PHE A 107 7.40 0.34 -3.85
C PHE A 107 8.53 -0.59 -4.29
N HIS A 108 8.64 -0.78 -5.60
CA HIS A 108 9.63 -1.68 -6.19
C HIS A 108 11.04 -1.12 -5.99
N GLN A 109 11.97 -1.97 -5.56
CA GLN A 109 13.38 -1.63 -5.39
C GLN A 109 14.29 -2.29 -6.44
N GLY A 110 13.73 -3.03 -7.39
CA GLY A 110 14.49 -3.82 -8.38
C GLY A 110 14.57 -5.31 -8.02
N GLN A 111 14.94 -6.12 -9.03
CA GLN A 111 15.20 -7.57 -9.00
C GLN A 111 14.02 -8.44 -8.53
N ASN A 112 13.59 -8.31 -7.28
CA ASN A 112 12.43 -8.98 -6.70
C ASN A 112 12.06 -8.42 -5.32
N ARG A 113 12.51 -7.20 -5.00
CA ARG A 113 12.42 -6.61 -3.67
C ARG A 113 11.52 -5.39 -3.66
N TRP A 114 10.78 -5.27 -2.57
CA TRP A 114 9.84 -4.18 -2.35
C TRP A 114 10.09 -3.56 -0.99
N ARG A 115 10.03 -2.23 -0.91
CA ARG A 115 10.03 -1.55 0.38
C ARG A 115 8.61 -1.30 0.82
N LEU A 116 8.30 -1.67 2.06
CA LEU A 116 7.03 -1.42 2.72
C LEU A 116 7.11 -0.13 3.56
N ARG A 117 6.04 0.66 3.55
CA ARG A 117 5.83 1.85 4.38
C ARG A 117 4.43 1.83 4.93
N PHE A 118 4.25 2.47 6.08
CA PHE A 118 2.94 2.70 6.67
C PHE A 118 2.35 4.02 6.16
N THR A 119 1.04 4.09 6.11
CA THR A 119 0.31 5.32 5.80
C THR A 119 -0.76 5.59 6.86
N TYR A 120 -1.04 6.86 7.15
CA TYR A 120 -2.19 7.27 7.96
C TYR A 120 -2.96 8.37 7.24
N GLY A 121 -4.25 8.15 6.97
CA GLY A 121 -5.08 9.10 6.24
C GLY A 121 -4.53 9.55 4.89
N GLY A 122 -3.81 8.64 4.23
CA GLY A 122 -3.15 8.89 2.94
C GLY A 122 -1.74 9.52 3.04
N LEU A 123 -1.30 9.96 4.22
CA LEU A 123 0.07 10.43 4.43
C LEU A 123 1.02 9.26 4.66
N LEU A 124 2.20 9.29 4.03
CA LEU A 124 3.27 8.33 4.30
C LEU A 124 3.92 8.62 5.66
N LEU A 125 3.94 7.61 6.53
CA LEU A 125 4.58 7.69 7.85
C LEU A 125 6.09 7.50 7.72
N LYS A 126 6.86 8.36 8.40
CA LYS A 126 8.33 8.37 8.34
C LYS A 126 8.91 7.49 9.44
N THR A 127 8.66 6.19 9.31
CA THR A 127 9.31 5.20 10.18
C THR A 127 10.78 4.99 9.77
N SER A 128 11.66 4.90 10.76
CA SER A 128 13.08 4.56 10.65
C SER A 128 13.27 3.11 10.22
N ALA A 129 12.32 2.23 10.57
CA ALA A 129 12.27 0.85 10.07
C ALA A 129 12.25 0.82 8.53
N LYS A 130 13.33 0.29 7.93
CA LYS A 130 13.44 0.07 6.48
C LYS A 130 13.00 -1.35 6.16
N ILE A 131 11.70 -1.59 6.18
CA ILE A 131 11.13 -2.90 5.88
C ILE A 131 11.23 -3.16 4.38
N SER A 132 12.11 -4.08 4.01
CA SER A 132 12.16 -4.61 2.66
C SER A 132 11.67 -6.05 2.68
N LEU A 133 10.89 -6.43 1.69
CA LEU A 133 10.29 -7.76 1.56
C LEU A 133 10.53 -8.31 0.13
N PRO A 134 10.77 -9.62 -0.03
CA PRO A 134 10.67 -10.29 -1.32
C PRO A 134 9.25 -10.17 -1.91
N THR A 135 9.15 -10.29 -3.22
CA THR A 135 7.88 -10.22 -3.96
C THR A 135 6.81 -11.17 -3.41
N GLU A 136 7.18 -12.43 -3.16
CA GLU A 136 6.27 -13.42 -2.58
C GLU A 136 5.72 -12.99 -1.21
N GLN A 137 6.57 -12.43 -0.35
CA GLN A 137 6.16 -11.96 0.97
C GLN A 137 5.23 -10.75 0.89
N ILE A 138 5.43 -9.85 -0.09
CA ILE A 138 4.49 -8.74 -0.33
C ILE A 138 3.11 -9.25 -0.75
N PHE A 139 3.04 -10.19 -1.68
CA PHE A 139 1.75 -10.69 -2.15
C PHE A 139 1.01 -11.45 -1.06
N ARG A 140 1.70 -12.28 -0.28
CA ARG A 140 1.11 -12.92 0.91
C ARG A 140 0.64 -11.89 1.95
N LEU A 141 1.44 -10.86 2.23
CA LEU A 141 1.05 -9.79 3.15
C LEU A 141 -0.17 -9.02 2.61
N LYS A 142 -0.25 -8.81 1.29
CA LYS A 142 -1.39 -8.16 0.63
C LYS A 142 -2.67 -8.96 0.82
N GLU A 143 -2.65 -10.26 0.58
CA GLU A 143 -3.81 -11.13 0.76
C GLU A 143 -4.35 -11.07 2.20
N VAL A 144 -3.45 -11.12 3.19
CA VAL A 144 -3.85 -10.97 4.61
C VAL A 144 -4.42 -9.57 4.89
N PHE A 145 -3.73 -8.53 4.40
CA PHE A 145 -4.13 -7.15 4.67
C PHE A 145 -5.49 -6.80 4.06
N ASP A 146 -5.84 -7.36 2.90
CA ASP A 146 -7.14 -7.20 2.26
C ASP A 146 -8.31 -7.70 3.14
N HIS A 147 -8.02 -8.59 4.11
CA HIS A 147 -8.99 -9.13 5.07
C HIS A 147 -8.80 -8.62 6.51
N THR A 148 -7.79 -7.79 6.77
CA THR A 148 -7.53 -7.25 8.10
C THR A 148 -8.38 -6.00 8.34
N GLU A 149 -9.36 -6.04 9.24
CA GLU A 149 -10.24 -4.89 9.52
C GLU A 149 -9.54 -3.78 10.31
N TRP A 150 -8.68 -4.14 11.25
CA TRP A 150 -7.99 -3.21 12.13
C TRP A 150 -6.55 -3.64 12.41
N ILE A 151 -5.69 -2.65 12.68
CA ILE A 151 -4.34 -2.83 13.21
C ILE A 151 -4.28 -2.16 14.57
N GLU A 152 -3.74 -2.86 15.55
CA GLU A 152 -3.53 -2.30 16.89
C GLU A 152 -2.12 -1.72 17.02
N VAL A 153 -2.05 -0.46 17.47
CA VAL A 153 -0.80 0.23 17.80
C VAL A 153 -0.94 0.76 19.22
N LYS A 154 -0.09 0.28 20.14
CA LYS A 154 -0.10 0.70 21.56
C LYS A 154 -1.47 0.58 22.25
N GLY A 155 -2.25 -0.46 21.91
CA GLY A 155 -3.58 -0.69 22.48
C GLY A 155 -4.71 0.04 21.75
N ILE A 156 -4.41 0.89 20.77
CA ILE A 156 -5.40 1.64 20.00
C ILE A 156 -5.64 0.90 18.67
N LYS A 157 -6.91 0.60 18.37
CA LYS A 157 -7.31 -0.04 17.11
C LYS A 157 -7.56 1.00 16.03
N TYR A 158 -6.80 0.92 14.96
CA TYR A 158 -6.95 1.75 13.77
C TYR A 158 -7.58 0.91 12.66
N LYS A 159 -8.66 1.43 12.07
CA LYS A 159 -9.27 0.81 10.89
C LYS A 159 -8.24 0.77 9.76
N THR A 160 -8.16 -0.34 9.03
CA THR A 160 -7.26 -0.42 7.87
C THR A 160 -7.88 0.20 6.62
N THR A 161 -7.05 0.49 5.63
CA THR A 161 -7.51 0.86 4.27
C THR A 161 -8.11 -0.32 3.49
N GLY A 162 -8.06 -1.56 4.02
CA GLY A 162 -8.54 -2.78 3.37
C GLY A 162 -7.83 -3.16 2.07
N SER A 163 -6.76 -2.46 1.70
CA SER A 163 -5.90 -2.78 0.56
C SER A 163 -4.56 -2.07 0.66
N MET A 164 -3.50 -2.75 0.21
CA MET A 164 -2.16 -2.17 0.10
C MET A 164 -2.00 -1.39 -1.21
N ARG A 165 -1.34 -0.23 -1.17
CA ARG A 165 -1.12 0.61 -2.37
C ARG A 165 0.30 0.48 -2.91
N GLN A 166 0.43 0.21 -4.21
CA GLN A 166 1.70 0.35 -4.89
C GLN A 166 1.99 1.84 -5.13
N LEU A 167 3.21 2.27 -4.81
CA LEU A 167 3.71 3.59 -5.16
C LEU A 167 4.83 3.47 -6.20
N GLY A 168 4.71 4.25 -7.27
CA GLY A 168 5.67 4.29 -8.37
C GLY A 168 5.50 3.16 -9.40
N PRO A 169 6.23 3.26 -10.53
CA PRO A 169 6.20 2.25 -11.58
C PRO A 169 6.81 0.93 -11.11
N ILE A 170 6.37 -0.17 -11.71
CA ILE A 170 7.11 -1.44 -11.60
C ILE A 170 8.36 -1.27 -12.45
N LEU A 171 9.53 -1.17 -11.80
CA LEU A 171 10.80 -1.18 -12.48
C LEU A 171 11.09 -2.63 -12.90
N HIS A 172 10.61 -3.03 -14.07
CA HIS A 172 11.09 -4.25 -14.71
C HIS A 172 12.53 -3.98 -15.18
N GLU A 173 13.51 -4.74 -14.66
CA GLU A 173 14.77 -4.92 -15.40
C GLU A 173 14.44 -5.88 -16.55
N GLU A 174 14.75 -5.45 -17.78
CA GLU A 174 14.70 -6.27 -19.00
C GLU A 174 15.75 -7.41 -18.95
#